data_AF-X1JRW3-F1
#
_entry.id   AF-X1JRW3-F1
#
_cell.length_a   1.000
_cell.length_b   1.000
_cell.length_c   1.000
_cell.angle_alpha   90.00
_cell.angle_beta   90.00
_cell.angle_gamma   90.00
#
_symmetry.space_group_name_H-M   'P 1'
#
loop_
_entity.id
_entity.type
_entity.pdbx_description
1 polymer ?
#
loop_
_entity_poly.entity_id
_entity_poly.type
_entity_poly.pdbx_seq_one_letter_code
_entity_poly.pdbx_strand_id
1 'polypeptide(L)' 'TMTNDLRYTGPIYRPPSEANSLLVQTTIGCPWNKCTFCMVYKKGPKFKIRPVKEIKEDLIWAKKNYDPSVETV' A
#
# COMPACT_ATOMS: atom_id res chain seq x y z
N THR A 1 -13.79 10.44 6.90
CA THR A 1 -12.99 11.02 7.99
C THR A 1 -11.62 11.30 7.44
N MET A 2 -11.06 12.49 7.67
CA MET A 2 -9.68 12.78 7.27
C MET A 2 -8.77 11.81 8.03
N THR A 3 -8.03 10.97 7.31
CA THR A 3 -7.16 9.98 7.93
C THR A 3 -5.87 10.67 8.38
N ASN A 4 -5.55 10.55 9.67
CA ASN A 4 -4.31 11.07 10.25
C ASN A 4 -3.10 10.15 10.00
N ASP A 5 -3.25 9.07 9.22
CA ASP A 5 -2.20 8.10 8.90
C ASP A 5 -2.47 7.35 7.58
N LEU A 6 -1.49 6.62 7.07
CA LEU A 6 -1.58 5.72 5.91
C LEU A 6 -2.55 4.56 6.16
N ARG A 7 -3.36 4.23 5.16
CA ARG A 7 -4.35 3.16 5.22
C ARG A 7 -3.80 1.85 4.64
N TYR A 8 -3.52 0.90 5.51
CA TYR A 8 -3.18 -0.47 5.12
C TYR A 8 -4.26 -1.45 5.54
N THR A 9 -4.61 -2.39 4.66
CA THR A 9 -5.52 -3.49 4.97
C THR A 9 -4.85 -4.83 4.71
N GLY A 10 -4.91 -5.72 5.71
CA GLY A 10 -4.40 -7.08 5.63
C GLY A 10 -2.88 -7.16 5.78
N PRO A 11 -2.28 -8.32 5.45
CA PRO A 11 -0.84 -8.49 5.57
C PRO A 11 -0.12 -7.59 4.55
N ILE A 12 0.89 -6.87 5.05
CA ILE A 12 1.77 -6.02 4.26
C ILE A 12 3.14 -6.69 4.19
N TYR A 13 3.58 -6.96 2.96
CA TYR A 13 4.92 -7.48 2.70
C TYR A 13 5.73 -6.43 1.97
N ARG A 14 6.86 -6.04 2.56
CA ARG A 14 7.79 -5.05 2.02
C ARG A 14 9.21 -5.64 2.07
N PRO A 15 9.81 -6.00 0.93
CA PRO A 15 11.17 -6.51 0.88
C PRO A 15 12.18 -5.55 1.55
N PRO A 16 13.28 -6.06 2.14
CA PRO A 16 14.32 -5.21 2.74
C PRO A 16 14.91 -4.16 1.78
N SER A 17 15.02 -4.48 0.49
CA SER A 17 15.48 -3.55 -0.55
C SER A 17 14.57 -2.33 -0.72
N GLU A 18 13.31 -2.42 -0.30
CA GLU A 18 12.30 -1.36 -0.38
C GLU A 18 12.01 -0.73 0.99
N ALA A 19 12.86 -0.98 2.01
CA ALA A 19 12.61 -0.55 3.38
C ALA A 19 12.49 0.97 3.56
N ASN A 20 13.04 1.75 2.62
CA ASN A 20 12.95 3.21 2.61
C ASN A 20 11.94 3.75 1.58
N SER A 21 11.29 2.87 0.81
CA SER A 21 10.29 3.26 -0.18
C SER A 21 8.93 3.49 0.49
N LEU A 22 8.22 4.52 0.03
CA LEU A 22 6.82 4.74 0.39
C LEU A 22 5.95 3.64 -0.23
N LEU A 23 5.27 2.86 0.61
CA LEU A 23 4.33 1.84 0.14
C LEU A 23 2.92 2.41 0.05
N VAL A 24 2.38 2.57 -1.16
CA VAL A 24 1.01 3.03 -1.37
C VAL A 24 0.13 1.88 -1.84
N GLN A 25 -0.84 1.46 -1.02
CA GLN A 25 -1.74 0.37 -1.37
C GLN A 25 -2.80 0.84 -2.38
N THR A 26 -2.76 0.40 -3.62
CA THR A 26 -3.80 0.76 -4.64
C THR A 26 -4.95 -0.25 -4.68
N THR A 27 -4.67 -1.48 -4.29
CA THR A 27 -5.63 -2.60 -4.20
C THR A 27 -5.44 -3.36 -2.91
N ILE A 28 -6.51 -3.98 -2.42
CA ILE A 28 -6.47 -4.92 -1.29
C ILE A 28 -6.51 -6.33 -1.89
N GLY A 29 -5.68 -7.23 -1.37
CA GLY A 29 -5.58 -8.60 -1.88
C GLY A 29 -4.92 -8.68 -3.27
N CYS A 30 -5.07 -9.82 -3.94
CA CYS A 30 -4.51 -10.07 -5.27
C CYS A 30 -5.63 -10.55 -6.22
N PRO A 31 -5.80 -9.94 -7.41
CA PRO A 31 -6.82 -10.37 -8.38
C PRO A 31 -6.46 -11.71 -9.04
N TRP A 32 -5.17 -12.07 -9.05
CA TRP A 32 -4.66 -13.28 -9.68
C TRP A 32 -4.68 -14.49 -8.74
N ASN A 33 -4.12 -14.34 -7.53
CA ASN A 33 -4.07 -15.31 -6.43
C ASN A 33 -3.67 -16.78 -6.75
N LYS A 34 -2.99 -17.03 -7.87
CA LYS A 34 -2.58 -18.38 -8.31
C LYS A 34 -1.07 -18.65 -8.23
N CYS A 35 -0.26 -17.65 -7.85
CA CYS A 35 1.19 -17.78 -7.75
C CYS A 35 1.59 -18.90 -6.75
N THR A 36 2.50 -19.79 -7.14
CA THR A 36 3.01 -20.86 -6.27
C THR A 36 3.85 -20.34 -5.10
N PHE A 37 4.58 -19.23 -5.32
CA PHE A 37 5.48 -18.61 -4.34
C PHE A 37 4.78 -17.64 -3.37
N CYS A 38 3.56 -17.19 -3.65
CA CYS A 38 2.94 -16.12 -2.87
C CYS A 38 2.41 -16.64 -1.53
N MET A 39 3.04 -16.22 -0.44
CA MET A 39 2.60 -16.55 0.92
C MET A 39 1.61 -15.52 1.51
N VAL A 40 1.60 -14.31 0.97
CA VAL A 40 0.89 -13.15 1.54
C VAL A 40 -0.61 -13.17 1.21
N TYR A 41 -0.95 -13.34 -0.06
CA TYR A 41 -2.33 -13.15 -0.53
C TYR A 41 -3.15 -14.44 -0.63
N LYS A 42 -2.51 -15.63 -0.67
CA LYS A 42 -3.23 -16.92 -0.79
C LYS A 42 -4.28 -17.14 0.28
N LYS A 43 -3.99 -16.72 1.51
CA LYS A 43 -4.91 -16.75 2.66
C LYS A 43 -5.26 -15.33 3.13
N GLY A 44 -5.01 -14.33 2.27
CA GLY A 44 -5.21 -12.92 2.57
C GLY A 44 -6.64 -12.44 2.31
N PRO A 45 -6.87 -11.12 2.42
CA PRO A 45 -8.17 -10.53 2.12
C PRO A 45 -8.56 -10.73 0.65
N LYS A 46 -9.88 -10.77 0.40
CA LYS A 46 -10.42 -10.81 -0.97
C LYS A 46 -9.99 -9.58 -1.76
N PHE A 47 -9.81 -9.77 -3.07
CA PHE A 47 -9.44 -8.69 -3.95
C PHE A 47 -10.47 -7.55 -3.94
N LYS A 48 -10.00 -6.31 -3.81
CA LYS A 48 -10.79 -5.09 -3.93
C LYS A 48 -9.94 -3.94 -4.46
N ILE A 49 -10.49 -3.15 -5.37
CA ILE A 49 -9.87 -1.89 -5.82
C ILE A 49 -10.19 -0.80 -4.80
N ARG A 50 -9.17 -0.06 -4.35
CA ARG A 50 -9.38 1.08 -3.45
C ARG A 50 -9.87 2.32 -4.23
N PRO A 51 -10.72 3.18 -3.63
CA PRO A 51 -11.12 4.42 -4.28
C PRO A 51 -9.91 5.32 -4.54
N VAL A 52 -9.82 5.89 -5.75
CA VAL A 52 -8.72 6.80 -6.14
C VAL A 52 -8.62 8.01 -5.20
N LYS A 53 -9.74 8.49 -4.67
CA LYS A 53 -9.77 9.57 -3.69
C LYS A 53 -8.92 9.26 -2.46
N GLU A 54 -9.03 8.04 -1.93
CA GLU A 54 -8.26 7.61 -0.76
C GLU A 54 -6.77 7.49 -1.09
N ILE A 55 -6.44 6.97 -2.26
CA ILE A 55 -5.03 6.86 -2.70
C ILE A 55 -4.40 8.26 -2.79
N LYS A 56 -5.13 9.24 -3.32
CA LYS A 56 -4.67 10.64 -3.39
C LYS A 56 -4.49 11.28 -2.00
N GLU A 57 -5.41 11.02 -1.09
CA GLU A 57 -5.30 11.47 0.30
C GLU A 57 -4.06 10.85 0.99
N ASP A 58 -3.75 9.58 0.75
CA ASP A 58 -2.54 8.92 1.28
C ASP A 58 -1.26 9.61 0.75
N LEU A 59 -1.21 9.95 -0.54
CA LEU A 59 -0.09 10.67 -1.15
C LEU A 59 0.09 12.08 -0.59
N ILE A 60 -1.00 12.82 -0.40
CA ILE A 60 -0.97 14.17 0.21
C ILE A 60 -0.49 14.08 1.65
N TRP A 61 -0.96 13.09 2.41
CA TRP A 61 -0.51 12.85 3.77
C TRP A 61 0.98 12.51 3.80
N ALA A 62 1.45 11.61 2.94
CA ALA A 62 2.87 11.22 2.89
C ALA A 62 3.77 12.42 2.56
N LYS A 63 3.39 13.22 1.55
CA LYS A 63 4.10 14.46 1.22
C LYS A 63 4.16 15.41 2.41
N LYS A 64 3.07 15.58 3.17
CA LYS A 64 3.08 16.48 4.34
C LYS A 64 3.99 15.99 5.48
N ASN A 65 4.08 14.68 5.69
CA ASN A 65 4.71 14.11 6.88
C ASN A 65 6.14 13.59 6.67
N TYR A 66 6.55 13.33 5.44
CA TYR A 66 7.87 12.77 5.13
C TYR A 66 8.76 13.70 4.26
N ASP A 67 8.27 14.84 3.76
CA ASP A 67 9.09 15.78 2.97
C ASP A 67 10.24 16.38 3.80
N PRO A 68 11.49 16.47 3.28
CA PRO A 68 11.92 16.29 1.89
C PRO A 68 12.33 14.85 1.47
N SER A 69 12.09 13.82 2.29
CA SER A 69 12.61 12.46 2.04
C SER A 69 11.81 11.61 1.05
N VAL A 70 10.74 12.14 0.46
CA VAL A 70 9.90 11.42 -0.52
C VAL A 70 10.09 12.07 -1.88
N GLU A 71 10.90 11.41 -2.71
CA GLU A 71 11.14 11.79 -4.09
C GLU A 71 10.72 10.68 -5.05
N THR A 72 10.44 11.05 -6.29
CA THR A 72 10.36 10.09 -7.39
C THR A 72 11.77 9.65 -7.75
N VAL A 73 12.08 8.38 -7.48
CA VAL A 73 13.30 7.69 -7.93
C VAL A 73 13.16 7.15 -9.34
#